data_AF-A0A7C5Y003-F1
#
_entry.id   AF-A0A7C5Y003-F1
#
_cell.length_a   1.000
_cell.length_b   1.000
_cell.length_c   1.000
_cell.angle_alpha   90.00
_cell.angle_beta   90.00
_cell.angle_gamma   90.00
#
_symmetry.space_group_name_H-M   'P 1'
#
loop_
_entity.id
_entity.type
_entity.pdbx_description
1 polymer ?
#
loop_
_entity_poly.entity_id
_entity_poly.type
_entity_poly.pdbx_seq_one_letter_code
_entity_poly.pdbx_strand_id
1 'polypeptide(L)'
;MSKPLTHRVLEALYMNPGLSVKEISELLGISVERARALLYKLKSSGFVERAGKGYMLTERGVRFLEYLEKSRKSASPERLEVSSRQPAEKLEETTQMALAETPVVESESKRELVELPRTHLDIVEELRRRVESLEKRIESLERSVRDLEQALQARRRRAESIVLEEPVMFYSDAVSKYGQVYVERLISEGRVKRIGALVVDSEFYREFKAKFPIKIQDADKLTHHEKILLDEMRREAMVVLFAGREYRLVET
;
A
#
# COMPACT_ATOMS: atom_id res chain seq x y z
N MET A 1 13.85 -18.02 -22.32
CA MET A 1 12.65 -18.21 -21.49
C MET A 1 11.56 -17.22 -21.92
N SER A 2 10.28 -17.61 -21.86
CA SER A 2 9.16 -16.75 -22.27
C SER A 2 8.92 -15.61 -21.28
N LYS A 3 8.83 -14.35 -21.76
CA LYS A 3 8.44 -13.21 -20.93
C LYS A 3 7.03 -13.45 -20.34
N PRO A 4 6.80 -13.42 -19.01
CA PRO A 4 5.45 -13.47 -18.42
C PRO A 4 4.50 -12.44 -19.05
N LEU A 5 3.23 -12.83 -19.21
CA LEU A 5 2.23 -12.04 -19.92
C LEU A 5 2.03 -10.63 -19.32
N THR A 6 2.12 -10.49 -17.99
CA THR A 6 2.07 -9.19 -17.30
C THR A 6 3.18 -8.23 -17.76
N HIS A 7 4.42 -8.73 -17.88
CA HIS A 7 5.53 -7.94 -18.41
C HIS A 7 5.30 -7.56 -19.86
N ARG A 8 4.78 -8.47 -20.70
CA ARG A 8 4.50 -8.16 -22.10
C ARG A 8 3.41 -7.09 -22.27
N VAL A 9 2.38 -7.10 -21.42
CA VAL A 9 1.34 -6.06 -21.38
C VAL A 9 1.92 -4.71 -20.98
N LEU A 10 2.75 -4.67 -19.93
CA LEU A 10 3.40 -3.43 -19.49
C LEU A 10 4.41 -2.89 -20.52
N GLU A 11 5.17 -3.78 -21.16
CA GLU A 11 6.12 -3.43 -22.22
C GLU A 11 5.40 -2.88 -23.47
N ALA A 12 4.27 -3.50 -23.88
CA ALA A 12 3.45 -3.00 -24.99
C ALA A 12 2.85 -1.61 -24.70
N LEU A 13 2.35 -1.39 -23.49
CA LEU A 13 1.81 -0.11 -23.03
C LEU A 13 2.88 0.99 -22.83
N TYR A 14 4.14 0.59 -22.60
CA TYR A 14 5.27 1.52 -22.48
C TYR A 14 5.73 2.00 -23.85
N MET A 15 5.79 1.10 -24.82
CA MET A 15 6.12 1.44 -26.21
C MET A 15 5.00 2.21 -26.92
N ASN A 16 3.74 1.92 -26.58
CA ASN A 16 2.56 2.57 -27.19
C ASN A 16 1.54 2.97 -26.10
N PRO A 17 1.60 4.20 -25.57
CA PRO A 17 0.59 4.70 -24.65
C PRO A 17 -0.75 4.90 -25.39
N GLY A 18 -1.85 4.48 -24.75
CA GLY A 18 -3.21 4.63 -25.28
C GLY A 18 -3.79 3.40 -25.98
N LEU A 19 -3.08 2.26 -25.99
CA LEU A 19 -3.58 1.01 -26.59
C LEU A 19 -4.91 0.54 -25.98
N SER A 20 -5.82 0.04 -26.83
CA SER A 20 -7.07 -0.58 -26.40
C SER A 20 -6.92 -2.06 -26.03
N VAL A 21 -7.92 -2.62 -25.34
CA VAL A 21 -7.94 -4.05 -24.96
C VAL A 21 -7.88 -4.98 -26.19
N LYS A 22 -8.40 -4.54 -27.34
CA LYS A 22 -8.36 -5.30 -28.60
C LYS A 22 -6.95 -5.30 -29.19
N GLU A 23 -6.33 -4.14 -29.33
CA GLU A 23 -4.95 -4.02 -29.82
C GLU A 23 -3.97 -4.80 -28.93
N ILE A 24 -4.13 -4.78 -27.60
CA ILE A 24 -3.29 -5.54 -26.66
C ILE A 24 -3.52 -7.06 -26.79
N SER A 25 -4.74 -7.47 -27.12
CA SER A 25 -5.11 -8.87 -27.38
C SER A 25 -4.46 -9.37 -28.67
N GLU A 26 -4.50 -8.57 -29.74
CA GLU A 26 -3.89 -8.83 -31.04
C GLU A 26 -2.35 -8.83 -30.96
N LEU A 27 -1.73 -7.79 -30.40
CA LEU A 27 -0.27 -7.66 -30.25
C LEU A 27 0.38 -8.77 -29.42
N LEU A 28 -0.36 -9.37 -28.47
CA LEU A 28 0.16 -10.39 -27.56
C LEU A 28 -0.33 -11.81 -27.85
N GLY A 29 -1.22 -11.99 -28.83
CA GLY A 29 -1.80 -13.29 -29.16
C GLY A 29 -2.59 -13.93 -28.01
N ILE A 30 -3.25 -13.11 -27.18
CA ILE A 30 -4.06 -13.56 -26.03
C ILE A 30 -5.53 -13.24 -26.25
N SER A 31 -6.45 -13.99 -25.62
CA SER A 31 -7.87 -13.67 -25.70
C SER A 31 -8.20 -12.31 -25.07
N VAL A 32 -9.19 -11.61 -25.65
CA VAL A 32 -9.63 -10.27 -25.22
C VAL A 32 -10.03 -10.24 -23.74
N GLU A 33 -10.63 -11.32 -23.23
CA GLU A 33 -10.99 -11.48 -21.82
C GLU A 33 -9.76 -11.59 -20.91
N ARG A 34 -8.73 -12.33 -21.34
CA ARG A 34 -7.47 -12.47 -20.60
C ARG A 34 -6.69 -11.16 -20.60
N ALA A 35 -6.68 -10.42 -21.71
CA ALA A 35 -6.17 -9.05 -21.77
C ALA A 35 -6.93 -8.13 -20.81
N ARG A 36 -8.27 -8.15 -20.83
CA ARG A 36 -9.13 -7.36 -19.93
C ARG A 36 -8.86 -7.68 -18.45
N ALA A 37 -8.76 -8.96 -18.10
CA ALA A 37 -8.50 -9.39 -16.72
C ALA A 37 -7.11 -8.97 -16.23
N LEU A 38 -6.08 -9.04 -17.08
CA LEU A 38 -4.74 -8.54 -16.76
C LEU A 38 -4.72 -7.02 -16.60
N LEU A 39 -5.34 -6.28 -17.51
CA LEU A 39 -5.45 -4.81 -17.42
C LEU A 39 -6.25 -4.36 -16.20
N TYR A 40 -7.32 -5.08 -15.84
CA TYR A 40 -8.08 -4.80 -14.62
C TYR A 40 -7.23 -5.00 -13.35
N LYS A 41 -6.45 -6.09 -13.28
CA LYS A 41 -5.50 -6.34 -12.18
C LYS A 41 -4.38 -5.29 -12.11
N LEU A 42 -3.80 -4.91 -13.26
CA LEU A 42 -2.75 -3.88 -13.35
C LEU A 42 -3.29 -2.47 -13.02
N LYS A 43 -4.57 -2.20 -13.33
CA LYS A 43 -5.27 -0.99 -12.92
C LYS A 43 -5.57 -0.97 -11.42
N SER A 44 -6.09 -2.06 -10.86
CA SER A 44 -6.40 -2.14 -9.43
C SER A 44 -5.15 -2.06 -8.53
N SER A 45 -3.99 -2.43 -9.06
CA SER A 45 -2.68 -2.26 -8.41
C SER A 45 -1.99 -0.91 -8.71
N GLY A 46 -2.61 -0.03 -9.51
CA GLY A 46 -2.12 1.31 -9.79
C GLY A 46 -0.90 1.40 -10.71
N PHE A 47 -0.61 0.35 -11.49
CA PHE A 47 0.47 0.36 -12.50
C PHE A 47 0.02 0.89 -13.86
N VAL A 48 -1.28 0.86 -14.14
CA VAL A 48 -1.88 1.21 -15.43
C VAL A 48 -3.15 2.04 -15.20
N GLU A 49 -3.29 3.15 -15.92
CA GLU A 49 -4.48 4.01 -15.90
C GLU A 49 -5.22 3.97 -17.23
N ARG A 50 -6.49 4.44 -17.23
CA ARG A 50 -7.33 4.49 -18.44
C ARG A 50 -7.23 5.86 -19.07
N ALA A 51 -6.66 5.94 -20.26
CA ALA A 51 -6.55 7.14 -21.06
C ALA A 51 -7.59 7.10 -22.19
N GLY A 52 -8.76 7.72 -21.95
CA GLY A 52 -9.87 7.74 -22.90
C GLY A 52 -10.33 6.34 -23.35
N LYS A 53 -10.01 5.99 -24.60
CA LYS A 53 -10.38 4.70 -25.22
C LYS A 53 -9.42 3.54 -24.88
N GLY A 54 -8.23 3.82 -24.36
CA GLY A 54 -7.21 2.82 -24.04
C GLY A 54 -6.55 3.00 -22.68
N TYR A 55 -5.32 2.52 -22.55
CA TYR A 55 -4.59 2.43 -21.29
C TYR A 55 -3.17 3.02 -21.41
N MET A 56 -2.61 3.52 -20.31
CA MET A 56 -1.24 4.04 -20.21
C MET A 56 -0.59 3.56 -18.90
N LEU A 57 0.74 3.46 -18.82
CA LEU A 57 1.39 3.23 -17.53
C LEU A 57 1.35 4.49 -16.66
N THR A 58 1.26 4.27 -15.35
CA THR A 58 1.56 5.29 -14.34
C THR A 58 3.06 5.32 -14.05
N GLU A 59 3.55 6.34 -13.34
CA GLU A 59 4.93 6.37 -12.84
C GLU A 59 5.30 5.12 -12.00
N ARG A 60 4.32 4.60 -11.24
CA ARG A 60 4.46 3.32 -10.52
C ARG A 60 4.64 2.15 -11.48
N GLY A 61 3.89 2.12 -12.59
CA GLY A 61 4.04 1.12 -13.65
C GLY A 61 5.43 1.14 -14.28
N VAL A 62 5.97 2.31 -14.60
CA VAL A 62 7.31 2.47 -15.18
C VAL A 62 8.39 1.93 -14.23
N ARG A 63 8.35 2.34 -12.95
CA ARG A 63 9.29 1.83 -11.92
C ARG A 63 9.17 0.32 -11.71
N PHE A 64 7.96 -0.23 -11.83
CA PHE A 64 7.74 -1.67 -11.74
C PHE A 64 8.29 -2.43 -12.97
N LEU A 65 8.18 -1.86 -14.18
CA LEU A 65 8.80 -2.41 -15.39
C LEU A 65 10.34 -2.44 -15.25
N GLU A 66 10.95 -1.33 -14.82
CA GLU A 66 12.40 -1.30 -14.53
C GLU A 66 12.82 -2.35 -13.48
N TYR A 67 12.02 -2.56 -12.44
CA TYR A 67 12.29 -3.58 -11.43
C TYR A 67 12.23 -5.00 -12.02
N LEU A 68 11.28 -5.28 -12.91
CA LEU A 68 11.19 -6.56 -13.62
C LEU A 68 12.36 -6.78 -14.60
N GLU A 69 12.91 -5.73 -15.19
CA GLU A 69 14.12 -5.82 -16.02
C GLU A 69 15.40 -6.02 -15.19
N LYS A 70 15.55 -5.25 -14.10
CA LYS A 70 16.70 -5.35 -13.17
C LYS A 70 16.75 -6.73 -12.53
N SER A 71 15.62 -7.22 -12.01
CA SER A 71 15.52 -8.56 -11.39
C SER A 71 15.83 -9.71 -12.35
N ARG A 72 15.55 -9.56 -13.66
CA ARG A 72 15.99 -10.54 -14.67
C ARG A 72 17.48 -10.46 -15.01
N LYS A 73 18.07 -9.25 -15.03
CA LYS A 73 19.52 -9.10 -15.24
C LYS A 73 20.33 -9.70 -14.08
N SER A 74 19.74 -9.81 -12.89
CA SER A 74 20.32 -10.51 -11.73
C SER A 74 19.93 -12.00 -11.61
N ALA A 75 19.11 -12.55 -12.51
CA ALA A 75 18.57 -13.91 -12.38
C ALA A 75 19.44 -14.96 -13.09
N SER A 76 20.63 -15.22 -12.53
CA SER A 76 21.22 -16.56 -12.60
C SER A 76 20.31 -17.55 -11.82
N PRO A 77 20.22 -18.83 -12.20
CA PRO A 77 19.08 -19.66 -11.83
C PRO A 77 19.24 -20.32 -10.45
N GLU A 78 18.64 -19.74 -9.42
CA GLU A 78 18.31 -20.45 -8.18
C GLU A 78 17.04 -19.85 -7.55
N ARG A 79 16.16 -20.72 -7.00
CA ARG A 79 14.88 -20.40 -6.34
C ARG A 79 13.70 -19.94 -7.22
N LEU A 80 13.23 -20.86 -8.04
CA LEU A 80 11.82 -21.31 -7.91
C LEU A 80 11.90 -22.52 -6.96
N GLU A 81 11.06 -22.75 -5.96
CA GLU A 81 9.61 -22.53 -5.89
C GLU A 81 9.18 -22.09 -4.47
N VAL A 82 8.27 -21.11 -4.33
CA VAL A 82 7.18 -21.13 -3.32
C VAL A 82 6.02 -20.27 -3.83
N SER A 83 4.78 -20.72 -3.56
CA SER A 83 3.54 -19.92 -3.55
C SER A 83 2.72 -19.82 -4.83
N SER A 84 2.04 -20.93 -5.15
CA SER A 84 0.60 -20.83 -5.43
C SER A 84 -0.16 -21.87 -4.59
N ARG A 85 -0.92 -21.38 -3.60
CA ARG A 85 -1.97 -22.13 -2.88
C ARG A 85 -3.21 -21.26 -2.82
N GLN A 86 -4.37 -21.81 -3.19
CA GLN A 86 -5.65 -21.68 -2.50
C GLN A 86 -6.64 -22.75 -3.07
N PRO A 87 -7.74 -23.11 -2.36
CA PRO A 87 -8.11 -24.53 -2.21
C PRO A 87 -9.59 -24.87 -2.48
N ALA A 88 -9.90 -26.19 -2.58
CA ALA A 88 -11.16 -26.89 -2.28
C ALA A 88 -10.89 -28.41 -2.44
N GLU A 89 -11.15 -29.29 -1.45
CA GLU A 89 -12.35 -30.13 -1.29
C GLU A 89 -12.64 -31.09 -2.48
N LYS A 90 -13.02 -32.38 -2.33
CA LYS A 90 -13.13 -33.36 -1.21
C LYS A 90 -13.41 -34.74 -1.87
N LEU A 91 -13.17 -35.87 -1.16
CA LEU A 91 -13.92 -37.18 -1.15
C LEU A 91 -14.55 -37.68 -2.48
N GLU A 92 -14.55 -38.94 -2.93
CA GLU A 92 -14.12 -40.29 -2.49
C GLU A 92 -14.69 -41.29 -3.57
N GLU A 93 -14.44 -42.60 -3.44
CA GLU A 93 -15.17 -43.71 -4.12
C GLU A 93 -15.01 -43.87 -5.67
N THR A 94 -15.11 -45.06 -6.28
CA THR A 94 -15.49 -46.40 -5.77
C THR A 94 -14.72 -47.57 -6.42
N THR A 95 -14.71 -48.71 -5.72
CA THR A 95 -14.08 -50.02 -6.02
C THR A 95 -14.95 -50.95 -6.90
N GLN A 96 -14.34 -51.90 -7.64
CA GLN A 96 -14.76 -53.33 -7.77
C GLN A 96 -13.76 -54.12 -8.67
N MET A 97 -13.05 -55.16 -8.18
CA MET A 97 -13.36 -56.62 -8.17
C MET A 97 -13.30 -57.29 -9.57
N ALA A 98 -12.79 -58.53 -9.79
CA ALA A 98 -12.75 -59.74 -8.96
C ALA A 98 -11.55 -60.69 -9.33
N LEU A 99 -10.85 -61.30 -8.37
CA LEU A 99 -10.90 -62.71 -7.89
C LEU A 99 -10.16 -63.81 -8.72
N ALA A 100 -8.93 -64.12 -8.27
CA ALA A 100 -8.27 -65.44 -8.17
C ALA A 100 -6.95 -65.25 -7.38
N GLU A 101 -6.39 -66.15 -6.58
CA GLU A 101 -6.89 -67.41 -5.96
C GLU A 101 -6.15 -67.64 -4.61
N THR A 102 -6.00 -68.87 -4.09
CA THR A 102 -5.28 -69.22 -2.82
C THR A 102 -4.14 -70.24 -3.07
N PRO A 103 -3.29 -70.68 -2.10
CA PRO A 103 -3.12 -70.31 -0.68
C PRO A 103 -1.63 -70.04 -0.25
N VAL A 104 -1.36 -70.19 1.07
CA VAL A 104 -0.06 -70.49 1.75
C VAL A 104 0.72 -69.32 2.42
N VAL A 105 1.27 -69.63 3.61
CA VAL A 105 2.24 -68.92 4.46
C VAL A 105 1.71 -67.87 5.46
N GLU A 106 1.41 -68.33 6.68
CA GLU A 106 1.59 -67.52 7.89
C GLU A 106 3.09 -67.34 8.18
N SER A 107 3.69 -66.14 8.00
CA SER A 107 4.94 -65.73 8.71
C SER A 107 5.50 -64.33 8.36
N GLU A 108 4.70 -63.24 8.38
CA GLU A 108 5.26 -61.87 8.18
C GLU A 108 5.02 -60.86 9.34
N SER A 109 4.36 -61.23 10.44
CA SER A 109 4.02 -60.34 11.58
C SER A 109 5.21 -59.89 12.46
N LYS A 110 6.43 -59.77 11.91
CA LYS A 110 7.63 -59.25 12.60
C LYS A 110 8.45 -58.23 11.79
N ARG A 111 8.08 -57.89 10.55
CA ARG A 111 8.82 -56.89 9.74
C ARG A 111 8.29 -55.47 9.87
N GLU A 112 6.97 -55.28 9.96
CA GLU A 112 6.34 -53.95 9.98
C GLU A 112 6.69 -53.08 11.21
N LEU A 113 7.03 -53.70 12.35
CA LEU A 113 7.36 -53.00 13.60
C LEU A 113 8.72 -52.25 13.57
N VAL A 114 9.55 -52.46 12.54
CA VAL A 114 10.90 -51.85 12.45
C VAL A 114 10.94 -50.66 11.49
N GLU A 115 9.94 -50.49 10.63
CA GLU A 115 9.91 -49.42 9.61
C GLU A 115 9.13 -48.18 10.06
N LEU A 116 8.03 -48.33 10.82
CA LEU A 116 7.28 -47.20 11.41
C LEU A 116 8.14 -46.23 12.25
N PRO A 117 9.09 -46.67 13.10
CA PRO A 117 9.91 -45.74 13.87
C PRO A 117 10.75 -44.79 13.02
N ARG A 118 11.13 -45.20 11.80
CA ARG A 118 11.98 -44.41 10.90
C ARG A 118 11.20 -43.27 10.26
N THR A 119 10.01 -43.56 9.72
CA THR A 119 9.15 -42.54 9.11
C THR A 119 8.68 -41.47 10.11
N HIS A 120 8.47 -41.84 11.38
CA HIS A 120 8.18 -40.87 12.44
C HIS A 120 9.38 -39.98 12.80
N LEU A 121 10.61 -40.50 12.80
CA LEU A 121 11.82 -39.70 13.01
C LEU A 121 12.03 -38.70 11.87
N ASP A 122 11.85 -39.11 10.61
CA ASP A 122 11.97 -38.25 9.44
C ASP A 122 10.96 -37.08 9.48
N ILE A 123 9.71 -37.37 9.88
CA ILE A 123 8.66 -36.35 10.07
C ILE A 123 9.03 -35.36 11.19
N VAL A 124 9.58 -35.85 12.31
CA VAL A 124 10.03 -34.99 13.42
C VAL A 124 11.21 -34.11 13.03
N GLU A 125 12.16 -34.63 12.23
CA GLU A 125 13.23 -33.82 11.65
C GLU A 125 12.71 -32.76 10.68
N GLU A 126 11.74 -33.09 9.81
CA GLU A 126 11.16 -32.11 8.90
C GLU A 126 10.40 -31.00 9.66
N LEU A 127 9.63 -31.38 10.68
CA LEU A 127 8.96 -30.44 11.59
C LEU A 127 9.97 -29.54 12.29
N ARG A 128 11.07 -30.08 12.82
CA ARG A 128 12.14 -29.30 13.44
C ARG A 128 12.78 -28.31 12.46
N ARG A 129 13.13 -28.75 11.25
CA ARG A 129 13.68 -27.88 10.19
C ARG A 129 12.68 -26.79 9.78
N ARG A 130 11.38 -27.09 9.75
CA ARG A 130 10.33 -26.09 9.51
C ARG A 130 10.23 -25.08 10.65
N VAL A 131 10.26 -25.51 11.92
CA VAL A 131 10.25 -24.61 13.09
C VAL A 131 11.48 -23.70 13.07
N GLU A 132 12.69 -24.24 12.90
CA GLU A 132 13.93 -23.44 12.78
C GLU A 132 13.87 -22.44 11.59
N SER A 133 13.19 -22.79 10.49
CA SER A 133 12.98 -21.87 9.36
C SER A 133 11.95 -20.77 9.65
N LEU A 134 10.96 -21.05 10.50
CA LEU A 134 9.95 -20.08 10.94
C LEU A 134 10.53 -19.14 11.99
N GLU A 135 11.32 -19.63 12.94
CA GLU A 135 12.06 -18.82 13.92
C GLU A 135 12.98 -17.82 13.22
N LYS A 136 13.81 -18.27 12.26
CA LYS A 136 14.67 -17.38 11.44
C LYS A 136 13.87 -16.34 10.65
N ARG A 137 12.66 -16.69 10.18
CA ARG A 137 11.76 -15.75 9.51
C ARG A 137 11.17 -14.73 10.49
N ILE A 138 10.75 -15.17 11.68
CA ILE A 138 10.22 -14.30 12.74
C ILE A 138 11.30 -13.32 13.18
N GLU A 139 12.54 -13.76 13.44
CA GLU A 139 13.66 -12.85 13.74
C GLU A 139 13.89 -11.82 12.61
N SER A 140 13.85 -12.24 11.35
CA SER A 140 14.03 -11.31 10.22
C SER A 140 12.88 -10.28 10.13
N LEU A 141 11.65 -10.70 10.44
CA LEU A 141 10.48 -9.84 10.51
C LEU A 141 10.60 -8.85 11.68
N GLU A 142 10.94 -9.31 12.88
CA GLU A 142 11.15 -8.45 14.04
C GLU A 142 12.24 -7.40 13.84
N ARG A 143 13.34 -7.75 13.15
CA ARG A 143 14.37 -6.79 12.78
C ARG A 143 13.80 -5.75 11.80
N SER A 144 13.11 -6.19 10.76
CA SER A 144 12.48 -5.28 9.78
C SER A 144 11.41 -4.36 10.41
N VAL A 145 10.66 -4.84 11.42
CA VAL A 145 9.69 -4.04 12.18
C VAL A 145 10.43 -3.01 13.03
N ARG A 146 11.48 -3.40 13.76
CA ARG A 146 12.31 -2.46 14.54
C ARG A 146 12.95 -1.39 13.66
N ASP A 147 13.47 -1.76 12.49
CA ASP A 147 14.05 -0.81 11.52
C ASP A 147 12.98 0.17 10.98
N LEU A 148 11.77 -0.32 10.68
CA LEU A 148 10.63 0.51 10.26
C LEU A 148 10.15 1.44 11.38
N GLU A 149 10.09 0.97 12.63
CA GLU A 149 9.75 1.79 13.79
C GLU A 149 10.77 2.90 14.02
N GLN A 150 12.07 2.60 13.94
CA GLN A 150 13.13 3.60 14.03
C GLN A 150 13.09 4.59 12.87
N ALA A 151 12.84 4.14 11.63
CA ALA A 151 12.66 5.02 10.47
C ALA A 151 11.42 5.93 10.63
N LEU A 152 10.31 5.42 11.19
CA LEU A 152 9.12 6.20 11.49
C LEU A 152 9.36 7.22 12.62
N GLN A 153 10.08 6.85 13.69
CA GLN A 153 10.46 7.78 14.75
C GLN A 153 11.42 8.87 14.25
N ALA A 154 12.42 8.52 13.43
CA ALA A 154 13.32 9.48 12.81
C ALA A 154 12.55 10.42 11.85
N ARG A 155 11.55 9.91 11.13
CA ARG A 155 10.66 10.73 10.29
C ARG A 155 9.76 11.64 11.13
N ARG A 156 9.23 11.18 12.27
CA ARG A 156 8.46 12.02 13.22
C ARG A 156 9.32 13.15 13.80
N ARG A 157 10.53 12.86 14.27
CA ARG A 157 11.46 13.89 14.78
C ARG A 157 11.86 14.94 13.73
N ARG A 158 12.00 14.56 12.45
CA ARG A 158 12.16 15.52 11.33
C ARG A 158 10.86 16.26 11.00
N ALA A 159 9.71 15.63 11.20
CA ALA A 159 8.40 16.27 11.12
C ALA A 159 8.10 17.19 12.33
N GLU A 160 8.86 17.11 13.42
CA GLU A 160 8.75 18.02 14.57
C GLU A 160 9.63 19.28 14.41
N SER A 161 10.66 19.26 13.55
CA SER A 161 11.71 20.30 13.50
C SER A 161 11.57 21.36 12.39
N ILE A 162 10.38 21.61 11.83
CA ILE A 162 10.16 22.67 10.82
C ILE A 162 8.86 23.42 11.13
N VAL A 163 8.91 24.21 12.19
CA VAL A 163 7.79 25.03 12.68
C VAL A 163 7.93 26.44 12.08
N LEU A 164 6.82 27.10 11.75
CA LEU A 164 6.86 28.53 11.43
C LEU A 164 7.28 29.32 12.69
N GLU A 165 7.96 30.45 12.53
CA GLU A 165 8.28 31.33 13.68
C GLU A 165 7.02 31.86 14.37
N GLU A 166 5.95 32.03 13.59
CA GLU A 166 4.66 32.56 14.01
C GLU A 166 3.56 31.58 13.55
N PRO A 167 2.63 31.15 14.42
CA PRO A 167 1.67 30.08 14.10
C PRO A 167 0.60 30.49 13.07
N VAL A 168 0.46 31.80 12.83
CA VAL A 168 -0.37 32.42 11.78
C VAL A 168 0.42 33.57 11.19
N MET A 169 0.64 33.56 9.87
CA MET A 169 1.24 34.67 9.13
C MET A 169 0.60 34.83 7.75
N PHE A 170 0.80 35.97 7.09
CA PHE A 170 0.34 36.16 5.73
C PHE A 170 1.19 35.35 4.73
N TYR A 171 0.56 34.88 3.65
CA TYR A 171 1.24 34.14 2.58
C TYR A 171 2.35 34.97 1.93
N SER A 172 2.14 36.29 1.75
CA SER A 172 3.17 37.23 1.28
C SER A 172 4.42 37.20 2.16
N ASP A 173 4.22 37.17 3.46
CA ASP A 173 5.26 37.36 4.46
C ASP A 173 6.02 36.03 4.66
N ALA A 174 5.28 34.91 4.66
CA ALA A 174 5.84 33.57 4.59
C ALA A 174 6.72 33.38 3.35
N VAL A 175 6.23 33.78 2.17
CA VAL A 175 6.99 33.70 0.91
C VAL A 175 8.21 34.63 0.93
N SER A 176 8.12 35.79 1.57
CA SER A 176 9.23 36.74 1.70
C SER A 176 10.30 36.27 2.69
N LYS A 177 9.90 35.66 3.82
CA LYS A 177 10.82 35.11 4.84
C LYS A 177 11.49 33.81 4.38
N TYR A 178 10.71 32.85 3.85
CA TYR A 178 11.18 31.48 3.61
C TYR A 178 11.32 31.09 2.14
N GLY A 179 10.80 31.89 1.20
CA GLY A 179 10.77 31.59 -0.23
C GLY A 179 9.58 30.72 -0.64
N GLN A 180 9.03 31.00 -1.83
CA GLN A 180 7.81 30.35 -2.34
C GLN A 180 7.88 28.81 -2.35
N VAL A 181 8.96 28.25 -2.90
CA VAL A 181 9.16 26.79 -3.02
C VAL A 181 9.12 26.10 -1.66
N TYR A 182 9.58 26.77 -0.60
CA TYR A 182 9.58 26.23 0.75
C TYR A 182 8.19 26.25 1.37
N VAL A 183 7.46 27.36 1.24
CA VAL A 183 6.07 27.49 1.74
C VAL A 183 5.14 26.51 1.03
N GLU A 184 5.24 26.39 -0.30
CA GLU A 184 4.48 25.40 -1.07
C GLU A 184 4.82 23.95 -0.66
N ARG A 185 6.11 23.69 -0.37
CA ARG A 185 6.53 22.40 0.19
C ARG A 185 5.90 22.13 1.55
N LEU A 186 5.89 23.08 2.48
CA LEU A 186 5.23 22.92 3.79
C LEU A 186 3.72 22.66 3.68
N ILE A 187 3.06 23.30 2.72
CA ILE A 187 1.65 23.09 2.40
C ILE A 187 1.42 21.67 1.85
N SER A 188 2.23 21.22 0.88
CA SER A 188 2.13 19.88 0.30
C SER A 188 2.50 18.75 1.28
N GLU A 189 3.42 19.00 2.23
CA GLU A 189 3.73 18.09 3.34
C GLU A 189 2.61 18.07 4.41
N GLY A 190 1.61 18.95 4.32
CA GLY A 190 0.49 19.04 5.25
C GLY A 190 0.85 19.63 6.62
N ARG A 191 2.06 20.20 6.76
CA ARG A 191 2.54 20.83 8.00
C ARG A 191 1.87 22.17 8.27
N VAL A 192 1.48 22.84 7.20
CA VAL A 192 0.96 24.20 7.20
C VAL A 192 -0.27 24.23 6.30
N LYS A 193 -1.35 24.88 6.73
CA LYS A 193 -2.58 25.03 5.98
C LYS A 193 -2.73 26.46 5.49
N ARG A 194 -3.02 26.62 4.19
CA ARG A 194 -3.39 27.91 3.59
C ARG A 194 -4.89 28.15 3.77
N ILE A 195 -5.25 29.36 4.20
CA ILE A 195 -6.63 29.82 4.41
C ILE A 195 -6.69 31.25 3.88
N GLY A 196 -7.28 31.45 2.70
CA GLY A 196 -7.30 32.75 2.03
C GLY A 196 -5.89 33.33 1.80
N ALA A 197 -5.64 34.51 2.37
CA ALA A 197 -4.35 35.18 2.38
C ALA A 197 -3.41 34.69 3.51
N LEU A 198 -3.87 33.86 4.45
CA LEU A 198 -3.10 33.38 5.60
C LEU A 198 -2.49 31.98 5.39
N VAL A 199 -1.44 31.75 6.15
CA VAL A 199 -0.62 30.55 6.26
C VAL A 199 -0.54 30.21 7.74
N VAL A 200 -0.99 29.01 8.11
CA VAL A 200 -1.26 28.62 9.50
C VAL A 200 -0.64 27.26 9.80
N ASP A 201 0.06 27.11 10.92
CA ASP A 201 0.56 25.80 11.33
C ASP A 201 -0.59 24.79 11.53
N SER A 202 -0.44 23.58 11.01
CA SER A 202 -1.50 22.55 11.06
C SER A 202 -1.86 22.14 12.50
N GLU A 203 -0.93 22.24 13.45
CA GLU A 203 -1.18 21.96 14.87
C GLU A 203 -2.06 23.05 15.49
N PHE A 204 -1.66 24.32 15.35
CA PHE A 204 -2.44 25.48 15.79
C PHE A 204 -3.84 25.51 15.15
N TYR A 205 -3.93 25.23 13.85
CA TYR A 205 -5.21 25.12 13.16
C TYR A 205 -6.09 24.00 13.74
N ARG A 206 -5.52 22.86 14.14
CA ARG A 206 -6.28 21.75 14.74
C ARG A 206 -6.77 22.12 16.14
N GLU A 207 -5.94 22.77 16.95
CA GLU A 207 -6.33 23.27 18.27
C GLU A 207 -7.42 24.34 18.18
N PHE A 208 -7.29 25.29 17.24
CA PHE A 208 -8.32 26.29 16.98
C PHE A 208 -9.62 25.65 16.47
N LYS A 209 -9.55 24.69 15.54
CA LYS A 209 -10.74 23.95 15.06
C LYS A 209 -11.48 23.23 16.20
N ALA A 210 -10.75 22.72 17.20
CA ALA A 210 -11.34 22.06 18.38
C ALA A 210 -12.09 23.01 19.34
N LYS A 211 -11.94 24.33 19.20
CA LYS A 211 -12.67 25.33 19.99
C LYS A 211 -14.07 25.64 19.44
N PHE A 212 -14.42 25.14 18.24
CA PHE A 212 -15.74 25.34 17.66
C PHE A 212 -16.77 24.35 18.24
N PRO A 213 -18.04 24.77 18.46
CA PRO A 213 -18.59 26.10 18.13
C PRO A 213 -18.20 27.20 19.13
N ILE A 214 -17.77 28.36 18.62
CA ILE A 214 -17.31 29.50 19.44
C ILE A 214 -18.48 30.48 19.61
N LYS A 215 -18.94 30.73 20.83
CA LYS A 215 -19.97 31.75 21.10
C LYS A 215 -19.43 33.16 20.86
N ILE A 216 -20.28 34.11 20.45
CA ILE A 216 -19.87 35.52 20.28
C ILE A 216 -19.18 36.09 21.53
N GLN A 217 -19.70 35.78 22.73
CA GLN A 217 -19.13 36.24 24.01
C GLN A 217 -17.75 35.65 24.33
N ASP A 218 -17.38 34.54 23.70
CA ASP A 218 -16.08 33.88 23.86
C ASP A 218 -15.11 34.25 22.72
N ALA A 219 -15.62 34.78 21.59
CA ALA A 219 -14.79 35.28 20.49
C ALA A 219 -13.88 36.45 20.93
N ASP A 220 -14.35 37.29 21.87
CA ASP A 220 -13.53 38.37 22.44
C ASP A 220 -12.36 37.86 23.31
N LYS A 221 -12.44 36.62 23.81
CA LYS A 221 -11.41 35.98 24.65
C LYS A 221 -10.33 35.27 23.82
N LEU A 222 -10.52 35.15 22.51
CA LEU A 222 -9.53 34.57 21.60
C LEU A 222 -8.24 35.39 21.57
N THR A 223 -7.11 34.72 21.37
CA THR A 223 -5.81 35.37 21.16
C THR A 223 -5.78 36.16 19.84
N HIS A 224 -4.81 37.05 19.68
CA HIS A 224 -4.71 37.91 18.50
C HIS A 224 -4.64 37.10 17.18
N HIS A 225 -3.79 36.07 17.13
CA HIS A 225 -3.66 35.16 15.99
C HIS A 225 -4.95 34.38 15.70
N GLU A 226 -5.68 33.95 16.73
CA GLU A 226 -6.98 33.27 16.57
C GLU A 226 -8.08 34.18 16.06
N LYS A 227 -8.09 35.47 16.43
CA LYS A 227 -9.03 36.46 15.90
C LYS A 227 -8.77 36.73 14.42
N ILE A 228 -7.51 36.93 14.04
CA ILE A 228 -7.08 37.08 12.64
C ILE A 228 -7.50 35.84 11.82
N LEU A 229 -7.25 34.64 12.35
CA LEU A 229 -7.65 33.39 11.73
C LEU A 229 -9.18 33.25 11.61
N LEU A 230 -9.94 33.60 12.64
CA LEU A 230 -11.40 33.56 12.63
C LEU A 230 -11.98 34.46 11.53
N ASP A 231 -11.49 35.69 11.43
CA ASP A 231 -11.99 36.65 10.44
C ASP A 231 -11.63 36.25 9.00
N GLU A 232 -10.44 35.68 8.77
CA GLU A 232 -10.10 35.12 7.46
C GLU A 232 -10.92 33.86 7.13
N MET A 233 -11.15 32.97 8.09
CA MET A 233 -12.06 31.83 7.93
C MET A 233 -13.52 32.25 7.68
N ARG A 234 -13.95 33.42 8.16
CA ARG A 234 -15.25 34.01 7.82
C ARG A 234 -15.29 34.58 6.40
N ARG A 235 -14.20 35.22 5.93
CA ARG A 235 -14.07 35.72 4.55
C ARG A 235 -14.10 34.58 3.53
N GLU A 236 -13.38 33.50 3.81
CA GLU A 236 -13.33 32.27 3.01
C GLU A 236 -14.58 31.37 3.17
N ALA A 237 -15.63 31.86 3.85
CA ALA A 237 -16.87 31.13 4.13
C ALA A 237 -16.71 29.76 4.83
N MET A 238 -15.56 29.48 5.44
CA MET A 238 -15.29 28.28 6.24
C MET A 238 -16.00 28.30 7.59
N VAL A 239 -16.38 29.50 8.07
CA VAL A 239 -17.07 29.72 9.34
C VAL A 239 -18.28 30.61 9.12
N VAL A 240 -19.43 30.16 9.61
CA VAL A 240 -20.70 30.90 9.58
C VAL A 240 -21.16 31.26 10.98
N LEU A 241 -21.78 32.44 11.12
CA LEU A 241 -22.42 32.85 12.36
C LEU A 241 -23.84 32.26 12.41
N PHE A 242 -24.00 31.18 13.17
CA PHE A 242 -25.28 30.50 13.33
C PHE A 242 -26.19 31.26 14.30
N ALA A 243 -27.41 31.57 13.84
CA ALA A 243 -28.48 32.25 14.59
C ALA A 243 -28.07 33.54 15.32
N GLY A 244 -27.00 34.22 14.87
CA GLY A 244 -26.46 35.41 15.53
C GLY A 244 -25.87 35.17 16.93
N ARG A 245 -25.52 33.93 17.29
CA ARG A 245 -25.08 33.55 18.65
C ARG A 245 -23.71 32.86 18.70
N GLU A 246 -23.42 32.01 17.74
CA GLU A 246 -22.20 31.18 17.75
C GLU A 246 -21.64 30.97 16.34
N TYR A 247 -20.32 30.97 16.24
CA TYR A 247 -19.58 30.61 15.04
C TYR A 247 -19.52 29.08 14.93
N ARG A 248 -19.97 28.56 13.80
CA ARG A 248 -19.88 27.13 13.43
C ARG A 248 -19.01 26.98 12.19
N LEU A 249 -18.30 25.87 12.12
CA LEU A 249 -17.57 25.48 10.93
C LEU A 249 -18.58 25.02 9.85
N VAL A 250 -18.35 25.43 8.62
CA VAL A 250 -19.02 24.86 7.44
C VAL A 250 -18.27 23.60 7.07
N GLU A 251 -18.85 22.44 7.36
CA GLU A 251 -18.28 21.17 6.90
C GLU A 251 -18.43 21.08 5.38
N THR A 252 -17.30 20.81 4.72
CA THR A 252 -17.12 20.60 3.28
C THR A 252 -16.47 19.24 3.07
#